data_AF-A0A290ZBG6-F1
#
_entry.id   AF-A0A290ZBG6-F1
#
_cell.length_a   1.000
_cell.length_b   1.000
_cell.length_c   1.000
_cell.angle_alpha   90.00
_cell.angle_beta   90.00
_cell.angle_gamma   90.00
#
_symmetry.space_group_name_H-M   'P 1'
#
loop_
_entity.id
_entity.type
_entity.pdbx_description
1 polymer ?
#
loop_
_entity_poly.entity_id
_entity_poly.type
_entity_poly.pdbx_seq_one_letter_code
_entity_poly.pdbx_strand_id
1 'polypeptide(L)'
;MAKHHRRAASSLAGVLVLVTLAACAPSEAAPSPDHHPVAETSAPPDPQPRQRPENVLLTTDRGRQSPGVVAAGGGDAPYNYGPTVMVENGRVRMWWCSQLGYALPPGDDLLHSSAASLDGPFSAPDGSRAVPVLSGTTTGFDGMHTCDPTVVKAGDTYYLYYTGAAGDHAHGNAIGVASSKDGISWSRMANGAPIITPAYDTARDNTYGSGQPAAVFLGGWFYLMFTDTTGAAAGWNGAGQFVLRSQDPTFRRGVQALGEQGFADVEATNKPRTRSVVDAFSADLMWIDALSAFAIAHETELGTTVTFWDRDFAGHPFQPVLIPGRWREGPGLVRTPNGHAPVSPQDPCGRIPLDVVRATVDGWANAPTDLTRFGVDLAGAPGCETEDEAGVLDGFAVPSPENTLDLVVDGELVRVERRSVAERLAKGVLDRRPAAVESMPLVGRVPSGVEAVGGPGGQVGLLVDDKLWLVGGDDVAKLNSSPITQVSGESWEEYAQAGNLRR
;
A
#
# COMPACT_ATOMS: atom_id res chain seq x y z
N MET A 1 -49.66 -31.39 59.36
CA MET A 1 -49.10 -30.87 60.63
C MET A 1 -48.30 -29.60 60.28
N ALA A 2 -48.89 -28.41 60.32
CA ALA A 2 -48.89 -27.46 61.45
C ALA A 2 -47.47 -26.95 61.84
N LYS A 3 -47.10 -25.74 61.38
CA LYS A 3 -46.81 -24.49 62.15
C LYS A 3 -45.37 -24.40 62.71
N HIS A 4 -44.62 -23.29 62.73
CA HIS A 4 -44.85 -21.87 62.44
C HIS A 4 -43.50 -21.06 62.49
N HIS A 5 -43.38 -20.01 61.65
CA HIS A 5 -42.88 -18.64 61.94
C HIS A 5 -41.38 -18.37 62.25
N ARG A 6 -40.71 -17.25 61.84
CA ARG A 6 -41.12 -15.88 61.40
C ARG A 6 -39.93 -15.04 60.84
N ARG A 7 -40.21 -14.21 59.80
CA ARG A 7 -39.86 -12.77 59.47
C ARG A 7 -38.39 -12.26 59.45
N ALA A 8 -37.97 -11.29 58.62
CA ALA A 8 -38.57 -10.02 58.11
C ALA A 8 -38.04 -9.61 56.70
N ALA A 9 -38.84 -9.12 55.72
CA ALA A 9 -39.37 -7.75 55.38
C ALA A 9 -38.31 -6.81 54.70
N SER A 10 -38.52 -6.00 53.63
CA SER A 10 -39.69 -5.34 52.97
C SER A 10 -39.19 -4.81 51.58
N SER A 11 -39.84 -4.87 50.40
CA SER A 11 -41.13 -4.36 49.83
C SER A 11 -41.14 -2.89 49.35
N LEU A 12 -41.13 -2.69 48.01
CA LEU A 12 -41.48 -1.45 47.28
C LEU A 12 -42.99 -1.44 46.96
N ALA A 13 -43.64 -0.29 47.06
CA ALA A 13 -45.05 -0.08 46.70
C ALA A 13 -45.17 1.13 45.75
N GLY A 14 -46.02 0.99 44.72
CA GLY A 14 -46.54 2.10 43.92
C GLY A 14 -47.96 2.47 44.35
N VAL A 15 -48.39 3.70 44.07
CA VAL A 15 -49.79 4.13 44.13
C VAL A 15 -50.07 5.15 43.03
N LEU A 16 -51.24 4.96 42.39
CA LEU A 16 -51.90 5.76 41.37
C LEU A 16 -53.09 6.48 42.03
N VAL A 17 -53.40 7.74 41.70
CA VAL A 17 -54.68 8.40 42.07
C VAL A 17 -55.15 9.37 40.97
N LEU A 18 -56.43 9.20 40.57
CA LEU A 18 -57.25 10.05 39.69
C LEU A 18 -57.62 11.41 40.33
N VAL A 19 -58.19 12.36 39.57
CA VAL A 19 -59.53 12.98 39.85
C VAL A 19 -59.94 14.08 38.81
N THR A 20 -61.13 13.83 38.24
CA THR A 20 -62.25 14.64 37.65
C THR A 20 -62.13 16.03 37.00
N LEU A 21 -62.85 16.14 35.87
CA LEU A 21 -63.30 17.33 35.13
C LEU A 21 -64.36 18.17 35.86
N ALA A 22 -64.34 19.50 35.67
CA ALA A 22 -65.50 20.40 35.81
C ALA A 22 -65.41 21.56 34.79
N ALA A 23 -66.55 21.90 34.20
CA ALA A 23 -66.74 22.85 33.10
C ALA A 23 -67.24 24.24 33.58
N CYS A 24 -66.99 25.29 32.78
CA CYS A 24 -67.91 26.38 32.37
C CYS A 24 -67.16 27.69 31.98
N ALA A 25 -67.19 27.99 30.67
CA ALA A 25 -67.41 29.25 29.89
C ALA A 25 -67.24 30.68 30.51
N PRO A 26 -67.32 31.78 29.71
CA PRO A 26 -66.28 32.39 28.87
C PRO A 26 -66.13 33.94 29.10
N SER A 27 -65.43 34.64 28.19
CA SER A 27 -65.37 36.11 27.94
C SER A 27 -64.14 36.82 28.55
N GLU A 28 -63.09 37.10 27.73
CA GLU A 28 -62.79 38.28 26.87
C GLU A 28 -61.89 39.29 27.62
N ALA A 29 -60.88 39.95 27.08
CA ALA A 29 -60.38 40.26 25.73
C ALA A 29 -58.84 40.50 25.86
N ALA A 30 -58.00 40.75 24.86
CA ALA A 30 -58.10 41.31 23.51
C ALA A 30 -56.79 40.92 22.73
N PRO A 31 -56.68 41.17 21.41
CA PRO A 31 -55.84 40.38 20.53
C PRO A 31 -54.34 40.74 20.60
N SER A 32 -53.49 39.75 20.38
CA SER A 32 -52.08 39.93 20.02
C SER A 32 -51.75 39.12 18.77
N PRO A 33 -50.81 39.62 17.95
CA PRO A 33 -50.76 39.40 16.51
C PRO A 33 -50.24 38.02 16.14
N ASP A 34 -50.58 37.59 14.93
CA ASP A 34 -50.32 36.29 14.32
C ASP A 34 -48.99 35.65 14.70
N HIS A 35 -49.06 34.49 15.37
CA HIS A 35 -47.92 33.58 15.48
C HIS A 35 -47.75 32.82 14.17
N HIS A 36 -46.84 33.29 13.32
CA HIS A 36 -46.20 32.42 12.33
C HIS A 36 -45.47 31.29 13.07
N PRO A 37 -45.63 30.02 12.66
CA PRO A 37 -44.89 28.92 13.25
C PRO A 37 -43.40 29.13 13.00
N VAL A 38 -42.62 29.13 14.08
CA VAL A 38 -41.16 29.12 14.03
C VAL A 38 -40.75 27.84 13.33
N ALA A 39 -40.12 27.97 12.16
CA ALA A 39 -39.51 26.85 11.47
C ALA A 39 -38.44 26.25 12.39
N GLU A 40 -38.62 25.00 12.80
CA GLU A 40 -37.54 24.19 13.33
C GLU A 40 -36.46 24.11 12.25
N THR A 41 -35.34 24.79 12.46
CA THR A 41 -34.13 24.58 11.68
C THR A 41 -33.67 23.15 11.93
N SER A 42 -34.01 22.26 11.00
CA SER A 42 -33.47 20.91 10.92
C SER A 42 -31.95 21.01 10.93
N ALA A 43 -31.31 20.28 11.84
CA ALA A 43 -29.88 20.03 11.77
C ALA A 43 -29.51 19.55 10.36
N PRO A 44 -28.32 19.91 9.83
CA PRO A 44 -27.87 19.36 8.57
C PRO A 44 -27.92 17.83 8.67
N PRO A 45 -28.39 17.11 7.64
CA PRO A 45 -28.32 15.66 7.64
C PRO A 45 -26.86 15.25 7.87
N ASP A 46 -26.65 14.23 8.70
CA ASP A 46 -25.35 13.56 8.78
C ASP A 46 -24.86 13.29 7.34
N PRO A 47 -23.59 13.58 7.02
CA PRO A 47 -23.07 13.29 5.70
C PRO A 47 -23.30 11.80 5.45
N GLN A 48 -24.16 11.48 4.47
CA GLN A 48 -24.34 10.11 4.04
C GLN A 48 -22.95 9.55 3.70
N PRO A 49 -22.58 8.35 4.17
CA PRO A 49 -21.38 7.70 3.70
C PRO A 49 -21.46 7.69 2.17
N ARG A 50 -20.52 8.36 1.50
CA ARG A 50 -20.48 8.33 0.04
C ARG A 50 -20.42 6.87 -0.37
N GLN A 51 -21.31 6.47 -1.29
CA GLN A 51 -21.32 5.10 -1.81
C GLN A 51 -19.96 4.80 -2.42
N ARG A 52 -19.34 3.68 -2.02
CA ARG A 52 -18.10 3.20 -2.63
C ARG A 52 -18.34 3.10 -4.14
N PRO A 53 -17.36 3.47 -4.99
CA PRO A 53 -17.46 3.20 -6.41
C PRO A 53 -17.73 1.70 -6.60
N GLU A 54 -18.68 1.35 -7.45
CA GLU A 54 -18.95 -0.05 -7.80
C GLU A 54 -18.86 -0.18 -9.32
N ASN A 55 -17.98 -1.08 -9.77
CA ASN A 55 -17.88 -1.47 -11.18
C ASN A 55 -17.59 -0.30 -12.15
N VAL A 56 -16.78 0.68 -11.73
CA VAL A 56 -16.40 1.83 -12.55
C VAL A 56 -15.44 1.40 -13.66
N LEU A 57 -15.72 1.81 -14.90
CA LEU A 57 -14.83 1.56 -16.03
C LEU A 57 -13.60 2.46 -15.93
N LEU A 58 -12.42 1.85 -15.97
CA LEU A 58 -11.13 2.54 -16.11
C LEU A 58 -10.68 2.47 -17.56
N THR A 59 -10.12 3.58 -18.07
CA THR A 59 -9.49 3.59 -19.39
C THR A 59 -7.99 3.47 -19.27
N THR A 60 -7.34 2.90 -20.28
CA THR A 60 -5.88 2.76 -20.31
C THR A 60 -5.27 3.45 -21.52
N ASP A 61 -4.13 4.09 -21.33
CA ASP A 61 -3.31 4.64 -22.42
C ASP A 61 -1.82 4.36 -22.19
N ARG A 62 -0.95 4.96 -23.02
CA ARG A 62 0.52 4.88 -22.91
C ARG A 62 1.05 3.46 -22.72
N GLY A 63 0.64 2.56 -23.61
CA GLY A 63 1.17 1.19 -23.64
C GLY A 63 2.70 1.17 -23.75
N ARG A 64 3.34 0.32 -22.95
CA ARG A 64 4.79 0.19 -22.82
C ARG A 64 5.21 -1.27 -22.94
N GLN A 65 6.36 -1.47 -23.54
CA GLN A 65 7.08 -2.74 -23.53
C GLN A 65 8.59 -2.42 -23.57
N SER A 66 9.39 -3.13 -22.77
CA SER A 66 10.84 -3.01 -22.87
C SER A 66 11.33 -3.49 -24.24
N PRO A 67 12.44 -2.94 -24.78
CA PRO A 67 12.97 -3.36 -26.07
C PRO A 67 13.43 -4.83 -26.10
N GLY A 68 13.57 -5.46 -24.93
CA GLY A 68 13.89 -6.87 -24.77
C GLY A 68 13.88 -7.29 -23.30
N VAL A 69 14.61 -8.36 -23.00
CA VAL A 69 14.82 -8.87 -21.65
C VAL A 69 15.52 -7.82 -20.79
N VAL A 70 14.95 -7.51 -19.63
CA VAL A 70 15.49 -6.48 -18.72
C VAL A 70 16.42 -7.07 -17.67
N ALA A 71 16.23 -8.33 -17.25
CA ALA A 71 17.11 -9.00 -16.30
C ALA A 71 17.21 -10.51 -16.50
N ALA A 72 18.32 -11.08 -16.01
CA ALA A 72 18.59 -12.51 -16.00
C ALA A 72 19.64 -12.83 -14.91
N GLY A 73 19.63 -14.05 -14.38
CA GLY A 73 20.59 -14.53 -13.37
C GLY A 73 22.04 -14.59 -13.86
N GLY A 74 22.23 -14.73 -15.17
CA GLY A 74 23.55 -14.78 -15.81
C GLY A 74 23.97 -16.18 -16.20
N GLY A 75 25.29 -16.44 -16.19
CA GLY A 75 25.99 -17.56 -16.83
C GLY A 75 25.17 -18.84 -17.00
N ASP A 76 25.02 -19.60 -15.93
CA ASP A 76 24.40 -20.92 -15.86
C ASP A 76 22.95 -20.92 -15.38
N ALA A 77 22.33 -19.74 -15.23
CA ALA A 77 20.95 -19.61 -14.77
C ALA A 77 19.95 -20.20 -15.78
N PRO A 78 19.23 -21.28 -15.43
CA PRO A 78 18.34 -21.97 -16.37
C PRO A 78 16.98 -21.28 -16.58
N TYR A 79 16.51 -20.52 -15.58
CA TYR A 79 15.21 -19.85 -15.57
C TYR A 79 15.23 -18.55 -14.76
N ASN A 80 14.26 -17.66 -14.98
CA ASN A 80 14.12 -16.39 -14.28
C ASN A 80 12.64 -15.98 -14.24
N TYR A 81 12.01 -16.08 -13.07
CA TYR A 81 10.57 -15.81 -12.93
C TYR A 81 10.17 -15.35 -11.52
N GLY A 82 8.89 -15.04 -11.33
CA GLY A 82 8.32 -14.57 -10.05
C GLY A 82 9.02 -13.32 -9.50
N PRO A 83 9.16 -12.22 -10.27
CA PRO A 83 9.90 -11.07 -9.79
C PRO A 83 9.11 -10.24 -8.77
N THR A 84 9.80 -9.64 -7.80
CA THR A 84 9.35 -8.41 -7.12
C THR A 84 10.11 -7.22 -7.67
N VAL A 85 9.41 -6.17 -8.05
CA VAL A 85 9.99 -4.95 -8.61
C VAL A 85 9.69 -3.73 -7.75
N MET A 86 10.72 -3.15 -7.13
CA MET A 86 10.58 -2.02 -6.21
C MET A 86 11.26 -0.78 -6.78
N VAL A 87 10.56 0.36 -6.75
CA VAL A 87 11.13 1.69 -7.03
C VAL A 87 11.37 2.41 -5.71
N GLU A 88 12.64 2.68 -5.40
CA GLU A 88 13.04 3.41 -4.20
C GLU A 88 14.21 4.33 -4.52
N ASN A 89 14.18 5.58 -4.04
CA ASN A 89 15.30 6.52 -4.14
C ASN A 89 15.85 6.69 -5.57
N GLY A 90 14.96 6.73 -6.56
CA GLY A 90 15.31 6.88 -7.97
C GLY A 90 15.98 5.65 -8.60
N ARG A 91 15.95 4.49 -7.95
CA ARG A 91 16.46 3.21 -8.48
C ARG A 91 15.35 2.18 -8.53
N VAL A 92 15.48 1.26 -9.48
CA VAL A 92 14.67 0.05 -9.56
C VAL A 92 15.48 -1.09 -8.96
N ARG A 93 14.90 -1.79 -8.00
CA ARG A 93 15.46 -3.00 -7.39
C ARG A 93 14.57 -4.17 -7.74
N MET A 94 15.17 -5.29 -8.08
CA MET A 94 14.42 -6.49 -8.43
C MET A 94 14.99 -7.71 -7.73
N TRP A 95 14.08 -8.54 -7.23
CA TRP A 95 14.36 -9.88 -6.72
C TRP A 95 13.54 -10.88 -7.50
N TRP A 96 14.09 -12.04 -7.83
CA TRP A 96 13.36 -13.06 -8.58
C TRP A 96 13.91 -14.44 -8.30
N CYS A 97 13.16 -15.47 -8.66
CA CYS A 97 13.57 -16.85 -8.53
C CYS A 97 14.39 -17.31 -9.73
N SER A 98 15.51 -17.97 -9.46
CA SER A 98 16.42 -18.55 -10.44
C SER A 98 17.29 -19.60 -9.76
N GLN A 99 18.41 -19.96 -10.38
CA GLN A 99 19.42 -20.84 -9.80
C GLN A 99 20.80 -20.40 -10.31
N LEU A 100 21.80 -20.40 -9.43
CA LEU A 100 23.20 -20.20 -9.80
C LEU A 100 24.04 -21.36 -9.28
N GLY A 101 24.81 -22.01 -10.15
CA GLY A 101 25.50 -23.26 -9.81
C GLY A 101 26.61 -23.12 -8.76
N TYR A 102 27.01 -21.90 -8.41
CA TYR A 102 27.93 -21.62 -7.31
C TYR A 102 27.23 -21.36 -5.97
N ALA A 103 25.91 -21.15 -5.97
CA ALA A 103 25.13 -21.01 -4.76
C ALA A 103 24.91 -22.40 -4.13
N LEU A 104 24.95 -22.45 -2.79
CA LEU A 104 24.84 -23.69 -2.03
C LEU A 104 23.74 -23.57 -0.98
N PRO A 105 22.97 -24.66 -0.73
CA PRO A 105 23.00 -25.93 -1.46
C PRO A 105 22.43 -25.79 -2.89
N PRO A 106 22.65 -26.79 -3.77
CA PRO A 106 22.01 -26.80 -5.07
C PRO A 106 20.47 -26.78 -4.92
N GLY A 107 19.82 -25.83 -5.58
CA GLY A 107 18.37 -25.62 -5.53
C GLY A 107 18.01 -24.27 -6.12
N ASP A 108 16.79 -23.80 -5.85
CA ASP A 108 16.36 -22.45 -6.22
C ASP A 108 16.96 -21.39 -5.31
N ASP A 109 17.40 -20.30 -5.93
CA ASP A 109 17.94 -19.11 -5.29
C ASP A 109 17.06 -17.90 -5.55
N LEU A 110 17.00 -17.01 -4.56
CA LEU A 110 16.52 -15.66 -4.75
C LEU A 110 17.67 -14.77 -5.20
N LEU A 111 17.57 -14.29 -6.43
CA LEU A 111 18.55 -13.38 -7.01
C LEU A 111 18.15 -11.93 -6.80
N HIS A 112 19.13 -11.03 -6.84
CA HIS A 112 18.92 -9.59 -6.80
C HIS A 112 19.77 -8.84 -7.82
N SER A 113 19.19 -7.79 -8.39
CA SER A 113 19.89 -6.79 -9.19
C SER A 113 19.17 -5.43 -9.12
N SER A 114 19.82 -4.38 -9.60
CA SER A 114 19.24 -3.03 -9.64
C SER A 114 19.54 -2.32 -10.95
N ALA A 115 18.72 -1.33 -11.29
CA ALA A 115 18.85 -0.49 -12.47
C ALA A 115 18.47 0.96 -12.18
N ALA A 116 18.88 1.88 -13.07
CA ALA A 116 18.43 3.27 -13.04
C ALA A 116 17.02 3.47 -13.62
N SER A 117 16.53 2.49 -14.39
CA SER A 117 15.21 2.52 -15.03
C SER A 117 14.62 1.12 -15.10
N LEU A 118 13.30 1.03 -15.33
CA LEU A 118 12.62 -0.25 -15.48
C LEU A 118 13.03 -1.03 -16.74
N ASP A 119 13.59 -0.36 -17.74
CA ASP A 119 14.08 -0.98 -18.98
C ASP A 119 15.55 -1.44 -18.85
N GLY A 120 16.14 -1.32 -17.65
CA GLY A 120 17.50 -1.75 -17.36
C GLY A 120 18.58 -0.78 -17.86
N PRO A 121 19.82 -1.26 -18.06
CA PRO A 121 20.28 -2.62 -17.74
C PRO A 121 20.27 -2.86 -16.22
N PHE A 122 19.91 -4.07 -15.82
CA PHE A 122 20.02 -4.52 -14.44
C PHE A 122 21.41 -5.11 -14.16
N SER A 123 21.98 -4.76 -13.01
CA SER A 123 23.25 -5.32 -12.56
C SER A 123 23.30 -5.39 -11.03
N ALA A 124 24.03 -6.38 -10.53
CA ALA A 124 24.34 -6.52 -9.12
C ALA A 124 25.45 -5.55 -8.69
N PRO A 125 25.61 -5.31 -7.37
CA PRO A 125 26.64 -4.39 -6.85
C PRO A 125 28.08 -4.74 -7.25
N ASP A 126 28.37 -6.01 -7.53
CA ASP A 126 29.68 -6.50 -7.96
C ASP A 126 29.91 -6.40 -9.49
N GLY A 127 28.94 -5.86 -10.24
CA GLY A 127 28.98 -5.73 -11.69
C GLY A 127 28.52 -6.98 -12.46
N SER A 128 28.18 -8.07 -11.77
CA SER A 128 27.53 -9.22 -12.39
C SER A 128 26.08 -8.91 -12.79
N ARG A 129 25.44 -9.79 -13.55
CA ARG A 129 24.02 -9.61 -13.93
C ARG A 129 23.10 -9.70 -12.72
N ALA A 130 23.40 -10.61 -11.79
CA ALA A 130 22.65 -10.85 -10.57
C ALA A 130 23.51 -11.59 -9.54
N VAL A 131 23.17 -11.43 -8.27
CA VAL A 131 23.77 -12.18 -7.15
C VAL A 131 22.69 -12.92 -6.36
N PRO A 132 22.96 -14.12 -5.84
CA PRO A 132 22.05 -14.79 -4.91
C PRO A 132 22.09 -14.04 -3.58
N VAL A 133 20.91 -13.70 -3.07
CA VAL A 133 20.74 -13.00 -1.78
C VAL A 133 20.06 -13.85 -0.73
N LEU A 134 19.40 -14.94 -1.15
CA LEU A 134 18.92 -15.99 -0.27
C LEU A 134 19.00 -17.32 -1.01
N SER A 135 19.61 -18.32 -0.37
CA SER A 135 19.69 -19.71 -0.83
C SER A 135 19.20 -20.63 0.29
N GLY A 136 18.96 -21.91 -0.02
CA GLY A 136 18.50 -22.91 0.95
C GLY A 136 19.45 -23.08 2.16
N THR A 137 18.94 -23.63 3.26
CA THR A 137 19.73 -23.76 4.51
C THR A 137 20.30 -25.14 4.78
N THR A 138 20.14 -26.11 3.86
CA THR A 138 20.42 -27.55 4.04
C THR A 138 19.57 -28.26 5.10
N THR A 139 18.76 -27.53 5.87
CA THR A 139 17.91 -28.04 6.95
C THR A 139 16.57 -27.31 6.97
N GLY A 140 15.60 -27.72 7.79
CA GLY A 140 14.33 -27.00 7.89
C GLY A 140 13.48 -27.05 6.62
N PHE A 141 12.45 -26.19 6.56
CA PHE A 141 11.46 -26.21 5.47
C PHE A 141 12.01 -25.61 4.16
N ASP A 142 13.01 -24.74 4.23
CA ASP A 142 13.68 -24.11 3.08
C ASP A 142 15.09 -24.70 2.89
N GLY A 143 15.24 -25.99 3.18
CA GLY A 143 16.53 -26.66 3.17
C GLY A 143 17.19 -26.75 1.79
N MET A 144 16.41 -26.69 0.71
CA MET A 144 16.91 -26.86 -0.66
C MET A 144 16.54 -25.67 -1.55
N HIS A 145 15.27 -25.26 -1.55
CA HIS A 145 14.75 -24.24 -2.46
C HIS A 145 14.32 -22.99 -1.71
N THR A 146 14.65 -21.83 -2.25
CA THR A 146 14.08 -20.52 -1.89
C THR A 146 13.67 -19.78 -3.16
N CYS A 147 12.38 -19.50 -3.31
CA CYS A 147 11.79 -19.01 -4.56
C CYS A 147 10.62 -18.02 -4.29
N ASP A 148 10.02 -17.50 -5.36
CA ASP A 148 8.86 -16.60 -5.36
C ASP A 148 8.93 -15.45 -4.33
N PRO A 149 9.91 -14.53 -4.46
CA PRO A 149 10.11 -13.47 -3.48
C PRO A 149 9.03 -12.39 -3.56
N THR A 150 8.56 -11.95 -2.39
CA THR A 150 7.94 -10.64 -2.23
C THR A 150 8.65 -9.81 -1.18
N VAL A 151 9.12 -8.62 -1.58
CA VAL A 151 9.84 -7.68 -0.72
C VAL A 151 8.99 -6.45 -0.46
N VAL A 152 8.76 -6.16 0.81
CA VAL A 152 8.05 -4.97 1.29
C VAL A 152 8.86 -4.31 2.41
N LYS A 153 8.72 -3.01 2.60
CA LYS A 153 9.40 -2.24 3.65
C LYS A 153 8.38 -1.66 4.62
N ALA A 154 8.67 -1.72 5.91
CA ALA A 154 7.93 -1.02 6.94
C ALA A 154 8.93 -0.27 7.83
N GLY A 155 8.82 1.07 7.87
CA GLY A 155 9.86 1.94 8.42
C GLY A 155 11.20 1.69 7.70
N ASP A 156 12.26 1.48 8.48
CA ASP A 156 13.62 1.23 7.96
C ASP A 156 13.96 -0.25 7.80
N THR A 157 12.96 -1.13 7.73
CA THR A 157 13.20 -2.59 7.64
C THR A 157 12.50 -3.17 6.43
N TYR A 158 13.26 -3.88 5.61
CA TYR A 158 12.75 -4.72 4.55
C TYR A 158 12.34 -6.08 5.12
N TYR A 159 11.24 -6.60 4.62
CA TYR A 159 10.74 -7.95 4.88
C TYR A 159 10.62 -8.66 3.54
N LEU A 160 11.24 -9.82 3.45
CA LEU A 160 11.16 -10.75 2.34
C LEU A 160 10.28 -11.92 2.76
N TYR A 161 9.15 -12.09 2.12
CA TYR A 161 8.37 -13.32 2.18
C TYR A 161 8.71 -14.16 0.95
N TYR A 162 8.86 -15.47 1.14
CA TYR A 162 9.37 -16.35 0.09
C TYR A 162 8.81 -17.76 0.23
N THR A 163 8.70 -18.49 -0.89
CA THR A 163 8.44 -19.93 -0.89
C THR A 163 9.72 -20.68 -0.51
N GLY A 164 9.62 -21.63 0.41
CA GLY A 164 10.69 -22.56 0.74
C GLY A 164 10.27 -24.02 0.62
N ALA A 165 11.21 -24.87 0.19
CA ALA A 165 11.06 -26.33 0.19
C ALA A 165 12.35 -27.05 0.59
N ALA A 166 12.22 -28.18 1.30
CA ALA A 166 13.34 -29.02 1.70
C ALA A 166 13.78 -30.00 0.60
N GLY A 167 13.04 -30.05 -0.51
CA GLY A 167 13.23 -30.90 -1.67
C GLY A 167 11.88 -31.26 -2.30
N ASP A 168 11.88 -32.18 -3.25
CA ASP A 168 10.67 -32.61 -3.95
C ASP A 168 9.80 -33.54 -3.09
N HIS A 169 8.81 -32.98 -2.42
CA HIS A 169 7.78 -33.76 -1.72
C HIS A 169 6.39 -33.13 -1.85
N ALA A 170 5.36 -33.98 -1.87
CA ALA A 170 3.98 -33.53 -2.00
C ALA A 170 3.60 -32.56 -0.88
N HIS A 171 3.02 -31.43 -1.28
CA HIS A 171 2.60 -30.32 -0.44
C HIS A 171 3.76 -29.76 0.42
N GLY A 172 4.96 -29.76 -0.16
CA GLY A 172 6.18 -29.39 0.53
C GLY A 172 6.48 -27.90 0.60
N ASN A 173 5.86 -27.11 -0.28
CA ASN A 173 6.05 -25.67 -0.27
C ASN A 173 5.32 -25.04 0.92
N ALA A 174 6.05 -24.17 1.60
CA ALA A 174 5.57 -23.32 2.68
C ALA A 174 6.21 -21.93 2.57
N ILE A 175 5.64 -20.94 3.26
CA ILE A 175 6.11 -19.55 3.17
C ILE A 175 6.97 -19.21 4.38
N GLY A 176 8.15 -18.68 4.13
CA GLY A 176 9.07 -18.11 5.12
C GLY A 176 9.04 -16.58 5.15
N VAL A 177 9.75 -16.02 6.13
CA VAL A 177 10.03 -14.58 6.19
C VAL A 177 11.46 -14.31 6.65
N ALA A 178 12.09 -13.32 6.04
CA ALA A 178 13.39 -12.78 6.43
C ALA A 178 13.33 -11.25 6.53
N SER A 179 14.17 -10.66 7.38
CA SER A 179 14.31 -9.21 7.50
C SER A 179 15.67 -8.74 7.02
N SER A 180 15.73 -7.51 6.51
CA SER A 180 16.96 -6.85 6.08
C SER A 180 16.92 -5.34 6.31
N LYS A 181 18.10 -4.72 6.43
CA LYS A 181 18.27 -3.26 6.46
C LYS A 181 18.66 -2.68 5.10
N ASP A 182 19.24 -3.49 4.22
CA ASP A 182 19.72 -3.09 2.90
C ASP A 182 18.94 -3.76 1.75
N GLY A 183 18.10 -4.75 2.04
CA GLY A 183 17.37 -5.56 1.06
C GLY A 183 18.26 -6.54 0.28
N ILE A 184 19.49 -6.79 0.75
CA ILE A 184 20.48 -7.69 0.13
C ILE A 184 20.94 -8.73 1.14
N SER A 185 21.26 -8.30 2.37
CA SER A 185 21.70 -9.14 3.46
C SER A 185 20.49 -9.54 4.30
N TRP A 186 20.06 -10.80 4.21
CA TRP A 186 18.82 -11.27 4.83
C TRP A 186 19.07 -12.11 6.08
N SER A 187 18.29 -11.82 7.14
CA SER A 187 18.22 -12.65 8.35
C SER A 187 16.86 -13.31 8.41
N ARG A 188 16.82 -14.65 8.31
CA ARG A 188 15.60 -15.43 8.50
C ARG A 188 14.98 -15.12 9.86
N MET A 189 13.69 -14.78 9.85
CA MET A 189 12.94 -14.56 11.07
C MET A 189 12.27 -15.86 11.50
N ALA A 190 11.38 -15.79 12.51
CA ALA A 190 10.61 -16.93 12.95
C ALA A 190 11.48 -18.16 13.33
N ASN A 191 12.73 -17.96 13.75
CA ASN A 191 13.71 -19.03 13.99
C ASN A 191 13.91 -19.99 12.80
N GLY A 192 13.71 -19.51 11.56
CA GLY A 192 13.81 -20.33 10.36
C GLY A 192 12.65 -21.31 10.15
N ALA A 193 11.56 -21.20 10.91
CA ALA A 193 10.34 -21.98 10.69
C ALA A 193 9.43 -21.31 9.64
N PRO A 194 8.62 -22.09 8.90
CA PRO A 194 7.61 -21.51 8.01
C PRO A 194 6.58 -20.73 8.83
N ILE A 195 6.07 -19.64 8.26
CA ILE A 195 5.00 -18.82 8.84
C ILE A 195 3.63 -19.14 8.27
N ILE A 196 3.56 -19.67 7.04
CA ILE A 196 2.33 -20.19 6.44
C ILE A 196 2.63 -21.58 5.86
N THR A 197 1.75 -22.53 6.15
CA THR A 197 1.77 -23.89 5.62
C THR A 197 0.45 -24.19 4.90
N PRO A 198 0.41 -25.23 4.04
CA PRO A 198 -0.82 -25.65 3.38
C PRO A 198 -1.97 -25.88 4.37
N ALA A 199 -3.17 -25.44 4.02
CA ALA A 199 -4.35 -25.64 4.84
C ALA A 199 -4.84 -27.09 4.88
N TYR A 200 -4.56 -27.88 3.82
CA TYR A 200 -5.02 -29.26 3.65
C TYR A 200 -6.54 -29.43 3.67
N ASP A 201 -7.29 -28.40 3.23
CA ASP A 201 -8.75 -28.46 3.19
C ASP A 201 -9.28 -29.47 2.17
N THR A 202 -8.60 -29.57 1.02
CA THR A 202 -9.01 -30.40 -0.10
C THR A 202 -7.79 -31.03 -0.77
N ALA A 203 -7.82 -32.35 -0.90
CA ALA A 203 -6.81 -33.09 -1.66
C ALA A 203 -7.04 -32.94 -3.16
N ARG A 204 -5.97 -32.66 -3.91
CA ARG A 204 -5.97 -32.51 -5.38
C ARG A 204 -4.70 -33.15 -5.95
N ASP A 205 -4.71 -33.42 -7.26
CA ASP A 205 -3.54 -33.92 -7.98
C ASP A 205 -2.37 -32.92 -7.96
N ASN A 206 -2.67 -31.62 -7.92
CA ASN A 206 -1.66 -30.58 -7.78
C ASN A 206 -1.14 -30.52 -6.34
N THR A 207 0.04 -31.10 -6.13
CA THR A 207 0.69 -31.19 -4.82
C THR A 207 1.62 -30.03 -4.50
N TYR A 208 1.48 -28.85 -5.12
CA TYR A 208 2.38 -27.72 -4.86
C TYR A 208 2.41 -27.29 -3.38
N GLY A 209 1.26 -27.09 -2.74
CA GLY A 209 1.19 -26.61 -1.35
C GLY A 209 0.96 -25.09 -1.26
N SER A 210 1.65 -24.40 -0.35
CA SER A 210 1.53 -22.95 -0.14
C SER A 210 2.78 -22.20 -0.53
N GLY A 211 2.65 -21.13 -1.31
CA GLY A 211 3.78 -20.38 -1.83
C GLY A 211 3.34 -19.17 -2.65
N GLN A 212 4.24 -18.65 -3.47
CA GLN A 212 4.01 -17.49 -4.34
C GLN A 212 3.43 -16.27 -3.59
N PRO A 213 4.07 -15.84 -2.48
CA PRO A 213 3.56 -14.72 -1.71
C PRO A 213 3.64 -13.39 -2.47
N ALA A 214 2.69 -12.50 -2.20
CA ALA A 214 2.67 -11.09 -2.60
C ALA A 214 2.24 -10.22 -1.40
N ALA A 215 3.07 -9.25 -1.00
CA ALA A 215 2.90 -8.52 0.26
C ALA A 215 2.73 -7.01 0.08
N VAL A 216 1.82 -6.40 0.85
CA VAL A 216 1.63 -4.95 0.96
C VAL A 216 1.66 -4.53 2.43
N PHE A 217 2.31 -3.42 2.75
CA PHE A 217 2.29 -2.81 4.07
C PHE A 217 1.42 -1.55 4.06
N LEU A 218 0.22 -1.64 4.64
CA LEU A 218 -0.80 -0.60 4.58
C LEU A 218 -1.41 -0.35 5.95
N GLY A 219 -1.35 0.90 6.43
CA GLY A 219 -1.98 1.31 7.68
C GLY A 219 -1.51 0.51 8.91
N GLY A 220 -0.23 0.12 8.94
CA GLY A 220 0.34 -0.69 10.02
C GLY A 220 0.11 -2.20 9.90
N TRP A 221 -0.52 -2.67 8.81
CA TRP A 221 -0.78 -4.08 8.57
C TRP A 221 0.02 -4.60 7.38
N PHE A 222 0.59 -5.79 7.52
CA PHE A 222 1.06 -6.60 6.41
C PHE A 222 -0.12 -7.40 5.86
N TYR A 223 -0.48 -7.16 4.60
CA TYR A 223 -1.38 -8.00 3.81
C TYR A 223 -0.51 -8.94 3.01
N LEU A 224 -0.74 -10.24 3.12
CA LEU A 224 0.00 -11.28 2.42
C LEU A 224 -1.00 -12.12 1.62
N MET A 225 -0.97 -11.93 0.30
CA MET A 225 -1.66 -12.76 -0.67
C MET A 225 -0.76 -13.93 -1.07
N PHE A 226 -1.29 -15.13 -1.27
CA PHE A 226 -0.50 -16.30 -1.64
C PHE A 226 -1.33 -17.41 -2.28
N THR A 227 -0.65 -18.27 -3.03
CA THR A 227 -1.21 -19.52 -3.56
C THR A 227 -1.31 -20.58 -2.45
N ASP A 228 -2.43 -21.30 -2.38
CA ASP A 228 -2.55 -22.55 -1.60
C ASP A 228 -3.35 -23.61 -2.37
N THR A 229 -2.67 -24.56 -3.01
CA THR A 229 -3.34 -25.57 -3.86
C THR A 229 -4.21 -26.55 -3.09
N THR A 230 -4.09 -26.55 -1.77
CA THR A 230 -4.90 -27.38 -0.87
C THR A 230 -6.11 -26.64 -0.31
N GLY A 231 -6.27 -25.36 -0.62
CA GLY A 231 -7.34 -24.52 -0.07
C GLY A 231 -8.75 -24.96 -0.49
N ALA A 232 -9.73 -24.74 0.37
CA ALA A 232 -11.13 -25.10 0.10
C ALA A 232 -11.71 -24.37 -1.12
N ALA A 233 -11.46 -23.07 -1.22
CA ALA A 233 -11.94 -22.23 -2.32
C ALA A 233 -10.97 -22.14 -3.52
N ALA A 234 -9.94 -22.98 -3.58
CA ALA A 234 -9.11 -23.12 -4.77
C ALA A 234 -9.89 -23.86 -5.88
N GLY A 235 -9.63 -23.50 -7.14
CA GLY A 235 -10.15 -24.15 -8.33
C GLY A 235 -9.79 -25.64 -8.42
N TRP A 236 -10.34 -26.31 -9.42
CA TRP A 236 -10.20 -27.77 -9.58
C TRP A 236 -8.73 -28.21 -9.76
N ASN A 237 -7.88 -27.36 -10.35
CA ASN A 237 -6.45 -27.58 -10.54
C ASN A 237 -5.59 -27.05 -9.38
N GLY A 238 -6.20 -26.49 -8.34
CA GLY A 238 -5.53 -25.85 -7.20
C GLY A 238 -5.20 -24.37 -7.39
N ALA A 239 -5.61 -23.73 -8.48
CA ALA A 239 -5.45 -22.28 -8.65
C ALA A 239 -6.30 -21.53 -7.62
N GLY A 240 -5.75 -20.45 -7.04
CA GLY A 240 -6.44 -19.70 -5.99
C GLY A 240 -5.48 -18.87 -5.14
N GLN A 241 -5.84 -17.61 -4.93
CA GLN A 241 -5.09 -16.66 -4.13
C GLN A 241 -5.84 -16.35 -2.83
N PHE A 242 -5.18 -16.50 -1.69
CA PHE A 242 -5.75 -16.30 -0.37
C PHE A 242 -5.04 -15.16 0.35
N VAL A 243 -5.75 -14.47 1.24
CA VAL A 243 -5.20 -13.31 1.94
C VAL A 243 -5.21 -13.52 3.45
N LEU A 244 -4.04 -13.41 4.06
CA LEU A 244 -3.88 -13.20 5.50
C LEU A 244 -3.41 -11.77 5.75
N ARG A 245 -3.75 -11.20 6.91
CA ARG A 245 -3.12 -9.96 7.38
C ARG A 245 -2.72 -10.02 8.85
N SER A 246 -1.66 -9.30 9.20
CA SER A 246 -1.22 -9.14 10.59
C SER A 246 -0.41 -7.84 10.75
N GLN A 247 -0.39 -7.28 11.96
CA GLN A 247 0.56 -6.23 12.33
C GLN A 247 1.95 -6.78 12.69
N ASP A 248 2.03 -8.09 12.97
CA ASP A 248 3.27 -8.83 13.17
C ASP A 248 3.78 -9.38 11.82
N PRO A 249 4.95 -8.95 11.32
CA PRO A 249 5.48 -9.40 10.04
C PRO A 249 5.80 -10.90 10.02
N THR A 250 5.85 -11.56 11.18
CA THR A 250 6.05 -13.01 11.26
C THR A 250 4.75 -13.81 11.21
N PHE A 251 3.59 -13.15 11.16
CA PHE A 251 2.27 -13.79 11.18
C PHE A 251 2.11 -14.79 12.35
N ARG A 252 2.77 -14.54 13.48
CA ARG A 252 2.67 -15.38 14.69
C ARG A 252 1.64 -14.87 15.69
N ARG A 253 1.21 -13.62 15.53
CA ARG A 253 0.27 -12.96 16.44
C ARG A 253 -0.72 -12.12 15.65
N GLY A 254 -1.94 -11.98 16.19
CA GLY A 254 -2.97 -11.10 15.63
C GLY A 254 -3.25 -11.34 14.14
N VAL A 255 -3.27 -12.60 13.72
CA VAL A 255 -3.48 -12.97 12.32
C VAL A 255 -4.96 -12.96 12.02
N GLN A 256 -5.32 -12.30 10.92
CA GLN A 256 -6.65 -12.35 10.34
C GLN A 256 -6.61 -13.05 8.99
N ALA A 257 -7.57 -13.94 8.75
CA ALA A 257 -7.77 -14.58 7.47
C ALA A 257 -8.99 -13.99 6.76
N LEU A 258 -8.87 -13.78 5.45
CA LEU A 258 -10.00 -13.41 4.62
C LEU A 258 -10.90 -14.64 4.40
N GLY A 259 -12.17 -14.53 4.79
CA GLY A 259 -13.22 -15.50 4.52
C GLY A 259 -14.41 -14.87 3.79
N GLU A 260 -15.49 -15.63 3.61
CA GLU A 260 -16.71 -15.17 2.93
C GLU A 260 -17.30 -13.89 3.55
N GLN A 261 -17.20 -13.75 4.87
CA GLN A 261 -17.72 -12.60 5.64
C GLN A 261 -16.68 -11.48 5.85
N GLY A 262 -15.54 -11.52 5.14
CA GLY A 262 -14.42 -10.59 5.33
C GLY A 262 -13.33 -11.15 6.24
N PHE A 263 -12.48 -10.26 6.76
CA PHE A 263 -11.37 -10.64 7.65
C PHE A 263 -11.86 -11.03 9.05
N ALA A 264 -11.38 -12.17 9.54
CA ALA A 264 -11.62 -12.64 10.91
C ALA A 264 -10.34 -13.17 11.56
N ASP A 265 -10.22 -13.01 12.88
CA ASP A 265 -9.09 -13.53 13.64
C ASP A 265 -8.98 -15.05 13.52
N VAL A 266 -7.76 -15.55 13.37
CA VAL A 266 -7.46 -16.99 13.31
C VAL A 266 -6.35 -17.35 14.27
N GLU A 267 -6.50 -18.50 14.93
CA GLU A 267 -5.50 -19.01 15.88
C GLU A 267 -4.26 -19.59 15.19
N ALA A 268 -4.35 -19.90 13.89
CA ALA A 268 -3.27 -20.48 13.11
C ALA A 268 -3.35 -20.03 11.65
N THR A 269 -2.20 -20.02 10.98
CA THR A 269 -2.11 -19.58 9.58
C THR A 269 -2.57 -20.64 8.58
N ASN A 270 -2.83 -21.88 9.01
CA ASN A 270 -3.32 -22.98 8.17
C ASN A 270 -4.81 -23.30 8.37
N LYS A 271 -5.59 -22.36 8.94
CA LYS A 271 -7.05 -22.51 8.99
C LYS A 271 -7.65 -22.51 7.56
N PRO A 272 -8.88 -23.03 7.38
CA PRO A 272 -9.45 -23.23 6.05
C PRO A 272 -9.48 -21.99 5.17
N ARG A 273 -9.11 -22.18 3.91
CA ARG A 273 -9.03 -21.18 2.84
C ARG A 273 -10.39 -21.03 2.15
N THR A 274 -11.31 -20.34 2.81
CA THR A 274 -12.72 -20.30 2.39
C THR A 274 -13.04 -19.25 1.33
N ARG A 275 -12.13 -18.30 1.05
CA ARG A 275 -12.33 -17.27 0.03
C ARG A 275 -11.05 -17.02 -0.77
N SER A 276 -11.10 -17.34 -2.06
CA SER A 276 -10.08 -16.93 -3.01
C SER A 276 -10.40 -15.54 -3.58
N VAL A 277 -9.40 -14.67 -3.75
CA VAL A 277 -9.56 -13.33 -4.35
C VAL A 277 -9.33 -13.32 -5.87
N VAL A 278 -8.69 -14.36 -6.41
CA VAL A 278 -8.57 -14.61 -7.85
C VAL A 278 -8.23 -16.07 -8.11
N ASP A 279 -8.78 -16.64 -9.18
CA ASP A 279 -8.44 -17.98 -9.67
C ASP A 279 -7.16 -17.92 -10.50
N ALA A 280 -6.00 -17.93 -9.83
CA ALA A 280 -4.69 -17.83 -10.47
C ALA A 280 -3.59 -18.53 -9.64
N PHE A 281 -2.49 -18.86 -10.32
CA PHE A 281 -1.19 -19.11 -9.72
C PHE A 281 -0.32 -17.86 -9.91
N SER A 282 0.70 -17.69 -9.05
CA SER A 282 1.70 -16.61 -9.17
C SER A 282 1.09 -15.24 -9.50
N ALA A 283 0.26 -14.70 -8.60
CA ALA A 283 -0.28 -13.35 -8.73
C ALA A 283 0.52 -12.37 -7.86
N ASP A 284 0.52 -11.08 -8.22
CA ASP A 284 1.10 -10.02 -7.39
C ASP A 284 0.04 -8.99 -6.98
N LEU A 285 0.32 -8.26 -5.91
CA LEU A 285 -0.59 -7.33 -5.27
C LEU A 285 0.10 -6.01 -4.95
N MET A 286 -0.61 -4.91 -5.20
CA MET A 286 -0.26 -3.58 -4.71
C MET A 286 -1.48 -2.79 -4.23
N TRP A 287 -1.24 -1.77 -3.42
CA TRP A 287 -2.26 -0.78 -3.05
C TRP A 287 -2.16 0.48 -3.92
N ILE A 288 -3.27 0.98 -4.43
CA ILE A 288 -3.34 2.23 -5.18
C ILE A 288 -3.91 3.30 -4.25
N ASP A 289 -3.03 4.13 -3.67
CA ASP A 289 -3.43 5.18 -2.73
C ASP A 289 -4.47 6.14 -3.31
N ALA A 290 -4.27 6.58 -4.56
CA ALA A 290 -5.18 7.51 -5.22
C ALA A 290 -6.61 6.97 -5.41
N LEU A 291 -6.82 5.65 -5.34
CA LEU A 291 -8.11 5.00 -5.58
C LEU A 291 -8.66 4.24 -4.36
N SER A 292 -7.91 4.21 -3.26
CA SER A 292 -8.20 3.37 -2.09
C SER A 292 -8.55 1.92 -2.44
N ALA A 293 -7.80 1.32 -3.38
CA ALA A 293 -8.07 -0.01 -3.89
C ALA A 293 -6.80 -0.86 -4.02
N PHE A 294 -6.94 -2.15 -3.73
CA PHE A 294 -5.96 -3.15 -4.09
C PHE A 294 -6.03 -3.43 -5.59
N ALA A 295 -4.89 -3.54 -6.25
CA ALA A 295 -4.75 -4.04 -7.60
C ALA A 295 -4.04 -5.39 -7.56
N ILE A 296 -4.72 -6.44 -8.03
CA ILE A 296 -4.19 -7.80 -8.14
C ILE A 296 -3.88 -8.07 -9.61
N ALA A 297 -2.60 -8.26 -9.92
CA ALA A 297 -2.15 -8.62 -11.26
C ALA A 297 -1.99 -10.14 -11.37
N HIS A 298 -2.63 -10.74 -12.36
CA HIS A 298 -2.59 -12.17 -12.62
C HIS A 298 -2.63 -12.46 -14.11
N GLU A 299 -1.99 -13.53 -14.54
CA GLU A 299 -1.88 -13.85 -15.96
C GLU A 299 -3.16 -14.50 -16.53
N THR A 300 -3.48 -14.15 -17.77
CA THR A 300 -4.67 -14.58 -18.52
C THR A 300 -4.30 -14.75 -20.00
N GLU A 301 -5.18 -15.30 -20.84
CA GLU A 301 -4.87 -15.65 -22.23
C GLU A 301 -4.12 -14.56 -23.04
N LEU A 302 -4.49 -13.29 -22.85
CA LEU A 302 -3.97 -12.17 -23.66
C LEU A 302 -2.86 -11.35 -22.97
N GLY A 303 -2.50 -11.69 -21.73
CA GLY A 303 -1.55 -10.94 -20.92
C GLY A 303 -1.94 -10.90 -19.45
N THR A 304 -1.52 -9.84 -18.76
CA THR A 304 -1.75 -9.70 -17.31
C THR A 304 -3.05 -8.95 -17.12
N THR A 305 -4.05 -9.59 -16.53
CA THR A 305 -5.26 -8.90 -16.08
C THR A 305 -5.01 -8.33 -14.69
N VAL A 306 -5.40 -7.07 -14.48
CA VAL A 306 -5.38 -6.41 -13.18
C VAL A 306 -6.82 -6.27 -12.71
N THR A 307 -7.15 -6.93 -11.61
CA THR A 307 -8.45 -6.80 -10.93
C THR A 307 -8.33 -5.87 -9.73
N PHE A 308 -9.41 -5.17 -9.39
CA PHE A 308 -9.40 -4.19 -8.31
C PHE A 308 -10.32 -4.62 -7.18
N TRP A 309 -9.84 -4.54 -5.95
CA TRP A 309 -10.60 -4.85 -4.75
C TRP A 309 -10.63 -3.64 -3.83
N ASP A 310 -11.74 -3.42 -3.13
CA ASP A 310 -11.73 -2.47 -2.02
C ASP A 310 -10.85 -2.99 -0.87
N ARG A 311 -10.57 -2.13 0.11
CA ARG A 311 -9.68 -2.44 1.25
C ARG A 311 -10.09 -3.69 2.04
N ASP A 312 -11.39 -3.96 2.09
CA ASP A 312 -11.98 -5.05 2.88
C ASP A 312 -12.11 -6.34 2.06
N PHE A 313 -11.72 -6.30 0.78
CA PHE A 313 -12.01 -7.35 -0.21
C PHE A 313 -13.51 -7.71 -0.24
N ALA A 314 -14.39 -6.74 -0.03
CA ALA A 314 -15.84 -6.94 -0.04
C ALA A 314 -16.38 -6.93 -1.47
N GLY A 315 -15.80 -6.13 -2.37
CA GLY A 315 -16.21 -6.05 -3.76
C GLY A 315 -15.18 -5.42 -4.69
N HIS A 316 -15.57 -5.26 -5.94
CA HIS A 316 -14.76 -4.71 -7.03
C HIS A 316 -15.18 -3.28 -7.37
N PRO A 317 -14.44 -2.26 -6.90
CA PRO A 317 -14.81 -0.88 -7.17
C PRO A 317 -14.61 -0.48 -8.65
N PHE A 318 -13.69 -1.17 -9.33
CA PHE A 318 -13.34 -0.89 -10.72
C PHE A 318 -13.37 -2.16 -11.57
N GLN A 319 -13.66 -1.98 -12.86
CA GLN A 319 -13.57 -3.06 -13.85
C GLN A 319 -12.12 -3.49 -14.07
N PRO A 320 -11.86 -4.78 -14.36
CA PRO A 320 -10.52 -5.24 -14.65
C PRO A 320 -9.92 -4.56 -15.88
N VAL A 321 -8.60 -4.37 -15.88
CA VAL A 321 -7.84 -3.85 -17.02
C VAL A 321 -6.81 -4.87 -17.50
N LEU A 322 -6.48 -4.84 -18.79
CA LEU A 322 -5.50 -5.76 -19.39
C LEU A 322 -4.20 -5.02 -19.70
N ILE A 323 -3.09 -5.59 -19.25
CA ILE A 323 -1.73 -5.28 -19.73
C ILE A 323 -1.39 -6.34 -20.79
N PRO A 324 -1.50 -6.01 -22.09
CA PRO A 324 -1.35 -7.00 -23.14
C PRO A 324 0.10 -7.44 -23.29
N GLY A 325 0.29 -8.65 -23.79
CA GLY A 325 1.60 -9.15 -24.19
C GLY A 325 1.83 -10.59 -23.78
N ARG A 326 2.93 -11.14 -24.29
CA ARG A 326 3.35 -12.51 -23.99
C ARG A 326 3.70 -12.66 -22.50
N TRP A 327 3.42 -13.85 -21.97
CA TRP A 327 3.80 -14.25 -20.62
C TRP A 327 4.00 -15.77 -20.55
N ARG A 328 4.70 -16.20 -19.51
CA ARG A 328 4.83 -17.61 -19.09
C ARG A 328 4.70 -17.78 -17.59
N GLU A 329 5.25 -16.85 -16.83
CA GLU A 329 5.22 -16.86 -15.37
C GLU A 329 5.41 -15.45 -14.81
N GLY A 330 4.95 -15.21 -13.58
CA GLY A 330 4.74 -13.87 -13.03
C GLY A 330 3.24 -13.56 -12.93
N PRO A 331 2.84 -12.30 -12.69
CA PRO A 331 3.61 -11.06 -12.87
C PRO A 331 4.32 -10.58 -11.58
N GLY A 332 5.20 -9.59 -11.73
CA GLY A 332 5.66 -8.72 -10.64
C GLY A 332 5.30 -7.28 -10.92
N LEU A 333 4.44 -6.69 -10.10
CA LEU A 333 4.04 -5.28 -10.19
C LEU A 333 5.19 -4.37 -9.77
N VAL A 334 5.35 -3.28 -10.51
CA VAL A 334 6.25 -2.19 -10.14
C VAL A 334 5.60 -1.38 -9.03
N ARG A 335 6.24 -1.34 -7.85
CA ARG A 335 5.67 -0.76 -6.63
C ARG A 335 6.69 0.03 -5.80
N THR A 336 6.20 0.87 -4.91
CA THR A 336 6.98 1.56 -3.89
C THR A 336 7.44 0.57 -2.80
N PRO A 337 8.32 0.96 -1.86
CA PRO A 337 8.81 0.06 -0.81
C PRO A 337 7.69 -0.58 0.02
N ASN A 338 6.59 0.13 0.27
CA ASN A 338 5.48 -0.39 1.07
C ASN A 338 4.53 -1.29 0.24
N GLY A 339 4.82 -1.52 -1.04
CA GLY A 339 3.96 -2.29 -1.94
C GLY A 339 2.80 -1.48 -2.52
N HIS A 340 2.97 -0.17 -2.67
CA HIS A 340 1.94 0.70 -3.25
C HIS A 340 2.27 1.06 -4.71
N ALA A 341 1.30 1.50 -5.49
CA ALA A 341 1.52 1.99 -6.85
C ALA A 341 2.41 3.26 -6.84
N PRO A 342 3.35 3.40 -7.79
CA PRO A 342 4.06 4.66 -7.99
C PRO A 342 3.09 5.80 -8.33
N VAL A 343 3.33 6.99 -7.78
CA VAL A 343 2.52 8.17 -8.06
C VAL A 343 2.95 8.83 -9.37
N SER A 344 2.01 9.13 -10.26
CA SER A 344 2.32 9.89 -11.48
C SER A 344 2.74 11.31 -11.13
N PRO A 345 3.91 11.79 -11.59
CA PRO A 345 4.33 13.15 -11.32
C PRO A 345 3.58 14.20 -12.16
N GLN A 346 2.83 13.77 -13.20
CA GLN A 346 2.05 14.69 -14.03
C GLN A 346 0.60 14.81 -13.56
N ASP A 347 0.03 13.72 -13.06
CA ASP A 347 -1.38 13.67 -12.63
C ASP A 347 -1.55 12.61 -11.53
N PRO A 348 -1.18 12.94 -10.27
CA PRO A 348 -1.21 12.01 -9.14
C PRO A 348 -2.58 11.37 -8.88
N CYS A 349 -3.66 12.06 -9.24
CA CYS A 349 -5.03 11.65 -8.98
C CYS A 349 -5.64 10.90 -10.17
N GLY A 350 -5.46 11.43 -11.39
CA GLY A 350 -6.12 10.90 -12.59
C GLY A 350 -5.29 9.88 -13.37
N ARG A 351 -4.02 9.67 -13.03
CA ARG A 351 -3.11 8.79 -13.76
C ARG A 351 -2.34 7.86 -12.84
N ILE A 352 -2.56 6.56 -13.01
CA ILE A 352 -1.91 5.51 -12.22
C ILE A 352 -1.08 4.63 -13.17
N PRO A 353 0.25 4.67 -13.08
CA PRO A 353 1.12 3.77 -13.83
C PRO A 353 0.93 2.32 -13.36
N LEU A 354 0.62 1.43 -14.30
CA LEU A 354 0.58 -0.02 -14.09
C LEU A 354 1.68 -0.66 -14.95
N ASP A 355 2.78 -1.00 -14.32
CA ASP A 355 3.89 -1.72 -14.97
C ASP A 355 4.09 -3.07 -14.29
N VAL A 356 4.39 -4.08 -15.11
CA VAL A 356 4.71 -5.44 -14.67
C VAL A 356 5.99 -5.92 -15.33
N VAL A 357 6.75 -6.73 -14.61
CA VAL A 357 7.81 -7.58 -15.16
C VAL A 357 7.37 -9.02 -15.05
N ARG A 358 7.53 -9.80 -16.12
CA ARG A 358 7.14 -11.21 -16.16
C ARG A 358 8.04 -12.01 -17.08
N ALA A 359 8.14 -13.31 -16.83
CA ALA A 359 8.78 -14.25 -17.73
C ALA A 359 7.93 -14.40 -18.99
N THR A 360 8.55 -14.60 -20.16
CA THR A 360 7.85 -14.54 -21.45
C THR A 360 8.06 -15.72 -22.37
N VAL A 361 9.04 -16.58 -22.08
CA VAL A 361 9.31 -17.81 -22.83
C VAL A 361 9.71 -18.92 -21.86
N ASP A 362 9.53 -20.17 -22.30
CA ASP A 362 10.19 -21.30 -21.67
C ASP A 362 11.57 -21.44 -22.29
N GLY A 363 12.61 -21.37 -21.46
CA GLY A 363 14.00 -21.38 -21.88
C GLY A 363 14.51 -22.76 -22.27
N TRP A 364 15.82 -22.87 -22.42
CA TRP A 364 16.50 -24.13 -22.78
C TRP A 364 16.29 -25.26 -21.74
N ALA A 365 16.00 -24.90 -20.49
CA ALA A 365 15.69 -25.83 -19.41
C ALA A 365 14.19 -26.20 -19.35
N ASN A 366 13.39 -25.79 -20.34
CA ASN A 366 11.93 -25.93 -20.34
C ASN A 366 11.28 -25.31 -19.09
N ALA A 367 11.78 -24.14 -18.70
CA ALA A 367 11.33 -23.39 -17.53
C ALA A 367 11.22 -21.89 -17.84
N PRO A 368 10.33 -21.13 -17.17
CA PRO A 368 10.05 -19.74 -17.49
C PRO A 368 11.27 -18.81 -17.34
N THR A 369 11.52 -17.97 -18.34
CA THR A 369 12.64 -17.02 -18.34
C THR A 369 12.32 -15.77 -19.19
N ASP A 370 13.35 -14.96 -19.48
CA ASP A 370 13.26 -13.74 -20.28
C ASP A 370 12.34 -12.69 -19.65
N LEU A 371 12.68 -12.29 -18.41
CA LEU A 371 12.01 -11.22 -17.67
C LEU A 371 11.94 -9.96 -18.54
N THR A 372 10.73 -9.59 -18.95
CA THR A 372 10.44 -8.48 -19.86
C THR A 372 9.42 -7.56 -19.20
N ARG A 373 9.56 -6.25 -19.42
CA ARG A 373 8.62 -5.26 -18.90
C ARG A 373 7.46 -5.03 -19.86
N PHE A 374 6.26 -4.90 -19.31
CA PHE A 374 5.06 -4.40 -19.98
C PHE A 374 4.38 -3.37 -19.08
N GLY A 375 3.57 -2.49 -19.66
CA GLY A 375 2.76 -1.59 -18.84
C GLY A 375 1.78 -0.74 -19.62
N VAL A 376 0.88 -0.12 -18.87
CA VAL A 376 -0.10 0.86 -19.33
C VAL A 376 -0.28 1.89 -18.22
N ASP A 377 -0.82 3.06 -18.51
CA ASP A 377 -1.34 3.93 -17.47
C ASP A 377 -2.86 3.76 -17.41
N LEU A 378 -3.43 3.70 -16.20
CA LEU A 378 -4.82 4.11 -16.01
C LEU A 378 -4.91 5.60 -16.31
N ALA A 379 -5.91 5.99 -17.11
CA ALA A 379 -6.11 7.35 -17.54
C ALA A 379 -7.50 7.85 -17.17
N GLY A 380 -7.57 9.07 -16.65
CA GLY A 380 -8.82 9.69 -16.20
C GLY A 380 -9.47 8.94 -15.04
N ALA A 381 -8.65 8.31 -14.18
CA ALA A 381 -9.15 7.60 -13.02
C ALA A 381 -9.80 8.58 -12.03
N PRO A 382 -10.88 8.18 -11.33
CA PRO A 382 -11.54 9.03 -10.33
C PRO A 382 -10.76 8.98 -9.01
N GLY A 383 -9.50 9.44 -9.02
CA GLY A 383 -8.67 9.44 -7.82
C GLY A 383 -8.72 10.74 -7.03
N CYS A 384 -8.28 10.67 -5.77
CA CYS A 384 -8.34 11.77 -4.81
C CYS A 384 -9.76 12.27 -4.52
N GLU A 385 -10.75 11.39 -4.48
CA GLU A 385 -12.13 11.73 -4.12
C GLU A 385 -12.33 11.83 -2.60
N THR A 386 -11.43 11.21 -1.83
CA THR A 386 -11.41 11.23 -0.36
C THR A 386 -10.13 11.90 0.18
N GLU A 387 -10.14 12.31 1.46
CA GLU A 387 -8.97 12.89 2.13
C GLU A 387 -7.80 11.89 2.19
N ASP A 388 -8.08 10.60 2.43
CA ASP A 388 -7.07 9.55 2.42
C ASP A 388 -6.41 9.40 1.04
N GLU A 389 -7.20 9.40 -0.04
CA GLU A 389 -6.68 9.33 -1.41
C GLU A 389 -5.89 10.59 -1.80
N ALA A 390 -6.32 11.75 -1.32
CA ALA A 390 -5.64 13.02 -1.53
C ALA A 390 -4.23 13.04 -0.91
N GLY A 391 -3.91 12.10 -0.02
CA GLY A 391 -2.57 11.90 0.52
C GLY A 391 -1.49 11.70 -0.56
N VAL A 392 -1.84 11.21 -1.76
CA VAL A 392 -0.89 11.13 -2.89
C VAL A 392 -0.38 12.48 -3.38
N LEU A 393 -1.05 13.57 -3.01
CA LEU A 393 -0.64 14.93 -3.32
C LEU A 393 0.46 15.45 -2.37
N ASP A 394 0.79 14.75 -1.28
CA ASP A 394 1.84 15.20 -0.37
C ASP A 394 3.19 15.41 -1.08
N GLY A 395 3.69 16.63 -0.96
CA GLY A 395 4.89 17.11 -1.62
C GLY A 395 4.72 17.59 -3.05
N PHE A 396 3.50 17.66 -3.58
CA PHE A 396 3.23 18.36 -4.84
C PHE A 396 2.93 19.84 -4.59
N ALA A 397 3.33 20.69 -5.54
CA ALA A 397 2.85 22.06 -5.62
C ALA A 397 1.72 22.16 -6.63
N VAL A 398 0.68 22.91 -6.29
CA VAL A 398 -0.50 23.11 -7.13
C VAL A 398 -0.77 24.60 -7.35
N PRO A 399 -1.47 24.99 -8.44
CA PRO A 399 -1.91 26.36 -8.63
C PRO A 399 -2.76 26.81 -7.44
N SER A 400 -2.48 28.01 -6.93
CA SER A 400 -3.31 28.64 -5.91
C SER A 400 -4.35 29.60 -6.53
N PRO A 401 -5.43 29.94 -5.80
CA PRO A 401 -6.36 30.99 -6.21
C PRO A 401 -5.76 32.41 -6.32
N GLU A 402 -4.55 32.64 -5.79
CA GLU A 402 -3.90 33.96 -5.72
C GLU A 402 -2.79 34.14 -6.77
N ASN A 403 -2.79 33.34 -7.84
CA ASN A 403 -1.75 33.32 -8.89
C ASN A 403 -0.33 32.98 -8.37
N THR A 404 -0.24 32.36 -7.19
CA THR A 404 0.98 31.74 -6.65
C THR A 404 0.85 30.22 -6.66
N LEU A 405 1.68 29.49 -5.91
CA LEU A 405 1.55 28.03 -5.73
C LEU A 405 1.24 27.69 -4.27
N ASP A 406 0.49 26.60 -4.06
CA ASP A 406 0.31 25.98 -2.75
C ASP A 406 1.08 24.65 -2.74
N LEU A 407 2.01 24.49 -1.79
CA LEU A 407 2.68 23.23 -1.52
C LEU A 407 1.80 22.40 -0.59
N VAL A 408 1.48 21.17 -0.99
CA VAL A 408 0.77 20.21 -0.13
C VAL A 408 1.79 19.54 0.79
N VAL A 409 1.58 19.63 2.10
CA VAL A 409 2.48 19.14 3.14
C VAL A 409 1.61 18.50 4.23
N ASP A 410 1.68 17.18 4.37
CA ASP A 410 1.01 16.40 5.42
C ASP A 410 -0.52 16.65 5.49
N GLY A 411 -1.15 16.81 4.32
CA GLY A 411 -2.60 17.11 4.21
C GLY A 411 -2.97 18.59 4.39
N GLU A 412 -1.98 19.46 4.56
CA GLU A 412 -2.14 20.91 4.73
C GLU A 412 -1.53 21.67 3.55
N LEU A 413 -1.83 22.96 3.45
CA LEU A 413 -1.31 23.84 2.41
C LEU A 413 -0.37 24.89 2.98
N VAL A 414 0.77 25.06 2.32
CA VAL A 414 1.68 26.17 2.52
C VAL A 414 1.77 26.95 1.22
N ARG A 415 1.26 28.19 1.23
CA ARG A 415 1.28 29.06 0.05
C ARG A 415 2.67 29.64 -0.14
N VAL A 416 3.26 29.43 -1.31
CA VAL A 416 4.59 29.91 -1.67
C VAL A 416 4.46 30.92 -2.79
N GLU A 417 4.89 32.16 -2.52
CA GLU A 417 4.75 33.27 -3.47
C GLU A 417 5.60 33.06 -4.74
N ARG A 418 6.82 32.55 -4.57
CA ARG A 418 7.75 32.34 -5.69
C ARG A 418 7.62 30.94 -6.28
N ARG A 419 7.32 30.88 -7.57
CA ARG A 419 7.27 29.62 -8.34
C ARG A 419 8.57 28.81 -8.24
N SER A 420 9.72 29.46 -8.40
CA SER A 420 11.02 28.80 -8.33
C SER A 420 11.30 28.15 -6.95
N VAL A 421 10.73 28.71 -5.88
CA VAL A 421 10.84 28.13 -4.54
C VAL A 421 9.95 26.89 -4.42
N ALA A 422 8.70 26.98 -4.87
CA ALA A 422 7.79 25.83 -4.86
C ALA A 422 8.30 24.68 -5.74
N GLU A 423 8.81 24.97 -6.94
CA GLU A 423 9.45 23.97 -7.83
C GLU A 423 10.65 23.28 -7.19
N ARG A 424 11.38 23.99 -6.33
CA ARG A 424 12.54 23.44 -5.64
C ARG A 424 12.17 22.56 -4.45
N LEU A 425 11.07 22.88 -3.78
CA LEU A 425 10.58 22.20 -2.59
C LEU A 425 9.71 20.98 -2.93
N ALA A 426 8.97 21.04 -4.04
CA ALA A 426 8.01 20.01 -4.45
C ALA A 426 8.68 18.86 -5.22
N LYS A 427 8.07 17.68 -5.12
CA LYS A 427 8.33 16.50 -5.98
C LYS A 427 7.90 16.73 -7.43
N GLY A 428 6.92 17.62 -7.63
CA GLY A 428 6.39 18.02 -8.93
C GLY A 428 5.43 19.21 -8.79
N VAL A 429 5.26 19.95 -9.88
CA VAL A 429 4.29 21.05 -9.96
C VAL A 429 3.17 20.65 -10.91
N LEU A 430 1.94 20.65 -10.42
CA LEU A 430 0.77 20.31 -11.22
C LEU A 430 0.29 21.51 -12.03
N ASP A 431 -0.20 21.24 -13.24
CA ASP A 431 -0.77 22.27 -14.12
C ASP A 431 -2.18 22.71 -13.67
N ARG A 432 -2.86 21.87 -12.89
CA ARG A 432 -4.22 22.08 -12.40
C ARG A 432 -4.28 21.85 -10.91
N ARG A 433 -5.21 22.55 -10.26
CA ARG A 433 -5.53 22.35 -8.85
C ARG A 433 -6.55 21.20 -8.72
N PRO A 434 -6.20 20.06 -8.11
CA PRO A 434 -7.15 18.99 -7.87
C PRO A 434 -8.25 19.46 -6.91
N ALA A 435 -9.49 18.99 -7.11
CA ALA A 435 -10.63 19.35 -6.26
C ALA A 435 -10.40 18.95 -4.79
N ALA A 436 -9.66 17.85 -4.56
CA ALA A 436 -9.29 17.35 -3.24
C ALA A 436 -8.51 18.38 -2.38
N VAL A 437 -7.83 19.34 -3.03
CA VAL A 437 -7.04 20.35 -2.33
C VAL A 437 -7.91 21.47 -1.76
N GLU A 438 -9.16 21.62 -2.22
CA GLU A 438 -10.05 22.70 -1.75
C GLU A 438 -10.45 22.56 -0.28
N SER A 439 -10.46 21.33 0.26
CA SER A 439 -10.76 21.08 1.67
C SER A 439 -9.54 21.18 2.59
N MET A 440 -8.31 21.25 2.05
CA MET A 440 -7.09 21.27 2.85
C MET A 440 -6.89 22.64 3.51
N PRO A 441 -6.54 22.70 4.81
CA PRO A 441 -6.33 23.95 5.51
C PRO A 441 -5.06 24.66 5.03
N LEU A 442 -5.15 25.97 4.80
CA LEU A 442 -3.97 26.81 4.58
C LEU A 442 -3.34 27.17 5.93
N VAL A 443 -2.15 26.63 6.21
CA VAL A 443 -1.48 26.76 7.50
C VAL A 443 -0.29 27.72 7.51
N GLY A 444 0.19 28.12 6.33
CA GLY A 444 1.31 29.05 6.21
C GLY A 444 1.36 29.77 4.88
N ARG A 445 2.00 30.94 4.88
CA ARG A 445 2.28 31.74 3.69
C ARG A 445 3.76 32.12 3.70
N VAL A 446 4.52 31.70 2.71
CA VAL A 446 5.93 32.02 2.53
C VAL A 446 6.03 33.18 1.53
N PRO A 447 6.16 34.43 2.00
CA PRO A 447 6.33 35.57 1.12
C PRO A 447 7.75 35.62 0.55
N SER A 448 7.89 36.32 -0.56
CA SER A 448 9.20 36.59 -1.14
C SER A 448 10.06 37.48 -0.23
N GLY A 449 11.36 37.19 -0.15
CA GLY A 449 12.30 37.98 0.63
C GLY A 449 12.16 37.88 2.15
N VAL A 450 11.34 36.95 2.67
CA VAL A 450 11.21 36.71 4.11
C VAL A 450 12.57 36.41 4.73
N GLU A 451 12.81 36.78 5.99
CA GLU A 451 14.07 36.45 6.65
C GLU A 451 14.30 34.93 6.67
N ALA A 452 15.54 34.52 6.42
CA ALA A 452 15.98 33.16 6.58
C ALA A 452 16.97 33.08 7.73
N VAL A 453 16.89 32.01 8.51
CA VAL A 453 17.81 31.73 9.60
C VAL A 453 18.68 30.55 9.18
N GLY A 454 20.00 30.66 9.37
CA GLY A 454 20.97 29.59 9.16
C GLY A 454 21.38 28.95 10.49
N GLY A 455 21.19 27.64 10.60
CA GLY A 455 21.44 26.84 11.79
C GLY A 455 22.57 25.82 11.63
N PRO A 456 22.79 24.98 12.67
CA PRO A 456 23.83 23.95 12.67
C PRO A 456 23.73 23.01 11.47
N GLY A 457 24.88 22.53 10.99
CA GLY A 457 24.93 21.56 9.89
C GLY A 457 24.51 22.13 8.52
N GLY A 458 24.44 23.46 8.37
CA GLY A 458 24.06 24.11 7.12
C GLY A 458 22.56 24.09 6.85
N GLN A 459 21.74 23.80 7.88
CA GLN A 459 20.30 23.90 7.78
C GLN A 459 19.85 25.36 7.66
N VAL A 460 18.81 25.58 6.86
CA VAL A 460 18.19 26.88 6.67
C VAL A 460 16.69 26.72 6.86
N GLY A 461 16.11 27.70 7.55
CA GLY A 461 14.67 27.83 7.69
C GLY A 461 14.21 29.24 7.33
N LEU A 462 13.01 29.34 6.77
CA LEU A 462 12.35 30.61 6.47
C LEU A 462 11.50 31.01 7.69
N LEU A 463 11.69 32.22 8.19
CA LEU A 463 11.02 32.72 9.39
C LEU A 463 9.69 33.40 9.00
N VAL A 464 8.58 32.69 9.18
CA VAL A 464 7.22 33.17 8.85
C VAL A 464 6.39 33.15 10.12
N ASP A 465 5.76 34.28 10.46
CA ASP A 465 4.91 34.41 11.65
C ASP A 465 5.58 33.89 12.94
N ASP A 466 6.85 34.28 13.14
CA ASP A 466 7.73 33.87 14.25
C ASP A 466 8.00 32.35 14.34
N LYS A 467 7.70 31.61 13.27
CA LYS A 467 7.97 30.19 13.18
C LYS A 467 8.91 29.86 12.03
N LEU A 468 9.76 28.88 12.26
CA LEU A 468 10.74 28.43 11.30
C LEU A 468 10.17 27.30 10.42
N TRP A 469 10.09 27.55 9.12
CA TRP A 469 9.82 26.54 8.11
C TRP A 469 11.14 26.00 7.56
N LEU A 470 11.46 24.75 7.85
CA LEU A 470 12.71 24.14 7.38
C LEU A 470 12.65 23.92 5.87
N VAL A 471 13.70 24.38 5.17
CA VAL A 471 13.81 24.29 3.70
C VAL A 471 15.07 23.56 3.23
N GLY A 472 15.91 23.10 4.16
CA GLY A 472 17.13 22.38 3.85
C GLY A 472 18.33 23.31 3.76
N GLY A 473 18.88 23.51 2.55
CA GLY A 473 20.08 24.32 2.33
C GLY A 473 19.77 25.79 2.01
N ASP A 474 20.81 26.56 1.72
CA ASP A 474 20.71 27.98 1.40
C ASP A 474 20.13 28.28 -0.01
N ASP A 475 19.95 27.25 -0.84
CA ASP A 475 19.45 27.34 -2.20
C ASP A 475 18.01 27.84 -2.25
N VAL A 476 17.14 27.35 -1.35
CA VAL A 476 15.75 27.82 -1.25
C VAL A 476 15.69 29.29 -0.81
N ALA A 477 16.49 29.69 0.18
CA ALA A 477 16.56 31.09 0.62
C ALA A 477 17.05 32.02 -0.51
N LYS A 478 18.07 31.61 -1.27
CA LYS A 478 18.56 32.35 -2.44
C LYS A 478 17.47 32.51 -3.51
N LEU A 479 16.76 31.44 -3.86
CA LEU A 479 15.63 31.48 -4.81
C LEU A 479 14.51 32.39 -4.31
N ASN A 480 14.28 32.42 -3.00
CA ASN A 480 13.29 33.30 -2.38
C ASN A 480 13.74 34.76 -2.25
N SER A 481 15.01 35.06 -2.54
CA SER A 481 15.67 36.35 -2.21
C SER A 481 15.63 36.69 -0.71
N SER A 482 15.61 35.66 0.12
CA SER A 482 15.61 35.76 1.58
C SER A 482 17.02 36.05 2.11
N PRO A 483 17.24 37.13 2.88
CA PRO A 483 18.50 37.36 3.56
C PRO A 483 18.70 36.31 4.66
N ILE A 484 19.92 35.76 4.76
CA ILE A 484 20.24 34.70 5.73
C ILE A 484 21.00 35.28 6.92
N THR A 485 20.43 35.14 8.12
CA THR A 485 21.08 35.44 9.40
C THR A 485 21.59 34.13 10.02
N GLN A 486 22.90 34.04 10.27
CA GLN A 486 23.49 32.87 10.94
C GLN A 486 23.31 32.97 12.45
N VAL A 487 22.83 31.90 13.09
CA VAL A 487 22.60 31.85 14.54
C VAL A 487 23.36 30.70 15.19
N SER A 488 23.52 30.77 16.51
CA SER A 488 24.10 29.67 17.30
C SER A 488 23.15 28.47 17.34
N GLY A 489 23.67 27.29 17.69
CA GLY A 489 22.82 26.09 17.86
C GLY A 489 21.77 26.25 18.96
N GLU A 490 22.14 26.91 20.07
CA GLU A 490 21.21 27.22 21.16
C GLU A 490 20.08 28.15 20.68
N SER A 491 20.43 29.23 19.98
CA SER A 491 19.44 30.17 19.42
C SER A 491 18.57 29.53 18.33
N TRP A 492 19.07 28.54 17.59
CA TRP A 492 18.27 27.80 16.61
C TRP A 492 17.17 26.97 17.28
N GLU A 493 17.49 26.31 18.40
CA GLU A 493 16.56 25.48 19.16
C GLU A 493 15.46 26.31 19.85
N GLU A 494 15.68 27.61 20.06
CA GLU A 494 14.68 28.53 20.62
C GLU A 494 13.54 28.89 19.64
N TYR A 495 13.75 28.76 18.33
CA TYR A 495 12.72 29.06 17.34
C TYR A 495 11.61 28.00 17.37
N ALA A 496 10.36 28.46 17.44
CA ALA A 496 9.20 27.60 17.23
C ALA A 496 9.24 27.04 15.79
N GLN A 497 9.12 25.72 15.65
CA GLN A 497 9.15 25.06 14.35
C GLN A 497 7.73 25.00 13.77
N ALA A 498 7.57 25.45 12.52
CA ALA A 498 6.31 25.31 11.79
C ALA A 498 6.21 23.97 11.06
N GLY A 499 7.34 23.40 10.66
CA GLY A 499 7.40 22.14 9.92
C GLY A 499 8.55 22.10 8.92
N ASN A 500 8.61 21.02 8.14
CA ASN A 500 9.60 20.83 7.08
C ASN A 500 8.91 20.86 5.71
N LEU A 501 9.31 21.81 4.86
CA LEU A 501 8.76 22.00 3.53
C LEU A 501 9.47 21.19 2.44
N ARG A 502 10.60 20.53 2.76
CA ARG A 502 11.35 19.74 1.78
C ARG A 502 10.66 18.39 1.56
N ARG A 503 10.48 18.02 0.30
CA ARG A 503 9.81 16.78 -0.12
C ARG A 503 10.57 16.01 -1.19
#